data_AF-A0A7V6KWF1-F1
#
_entry.id   AF-A0A7V6KWF1-F1
#
_cell.length_a   1.000
_cell.length_b   1.000
_cell.length_c   1.000
_cell.angle_alpha   90.00
_cell.angle_beta   90.00
_cell.angle_gamma   90.00
#
_symmetry.space_group_name_H-M   'P 1'
#
loop_
_entity.id
_entity.type
_entity.pdbx_description
1 polymer ?
#
loop_
_entity_poly.entity_id
_entity_poly.type
_entity_poly.pdbx_seq_one_letter_code
_entity_poly.pdbx_strand_id
1 'polypeptide(L)'
;NAIDTQGRAALAFAAMGGGSRGFALHSAYMQGVPMLILCGLNKLIPDLGSAMAHSGRTSIDMAMGAAIGLYNLYGPIITEIKAFEILFGVEAVVIAGSGIGNGEGSRTFVLYGEEEAIMESWKQVQAIKGAPLSGDQGSLPVCHGGCVHCKRHVGCMYKYASMPECQNSFWS
;
A
#
# COMPACT_ATOMS: atom_id res chain seq x y z
N ASN A 1 0.59 3.48 -1.23
CA ASN A 1 1.56 2.50 -1.77
C ASN A 1 0.88 1.73 -2.87
N ALA A 2 1.58 1.48 -3.96
CA ALA A 2 1.00 0.89 -5.16
C ALA A 2 2.05 0.08 -5.92
N ILE A 3 1.57 -0.93 -6.67
CA ILE A 3 2.31 -1.66 -7.70
C ILE A 3 1.46 -1.68 -8.97
N ASP A 4 2.04 -2.03 -10.11
CA ASP A 4 1.28 -2.22 -11.35
C ASP A 4 1.73 -3.44 -12.16
N THR A 5 1.06 -3.67 -13.28
CA THR A 5 1.31 -4.78 -14.20
C THR A 5 2.57 -4.62 -15.03
N GLN A 6 3.22 -3.45 -14.99
CA GLN A 6 4.48 -3.19 -15.68
C GLN A 6 5.70 -3.44 -14.77
N GLY A 7 5.47 -3.98 -13.56
CA GLY A 7 6.54 -4.28 -12.60
C GLY A 7 7.08 -3.05 -11.88
N ARG A 8 6.29 -1.97 -11.78
CA ARG A 8 6.66 -0.75 -11.04
C ARG A 8 6.05 -0.77 -9.65
N ALA A 9 6.73 -0.15 -8.69
CA ALA A 9 6.28 -0.06 -7.30
C ALA A 9 6.56 1.32 -6.72
N ALA A 10 5.65 1.84 -5.87
CA ALA A 10 5.85 3.11 -5.20
C ALA A 10 5.29 3.16 -3.78
N LEU A 11 5.97 3.94 -2.93
CA LEU A 11 5.45 4.35 -1.63
C LEU A 11 4.77 5.71 -1.71
N ALA A 12 3.72 5.88 -0.94
CA ALA A 12 3.03 7.16 -0.81
C ALA A 12 3.59 7.94 0.39
N PHE A 13 3.97 9.19 0.16
CA PHE A 13 4.45 10.07 1.21
C PHE A 13 3.64 11.37 1.29
N ALA A 14 3.06 11.62 2.46
CA ALA A 14 2.46 12.90 2.82
C ALA A 14 3.46 13.86 3.50
N ALA A 15 4.58 13.33 3.99
CA ALA A 15 5.64 14.10 4.65
C ALA A 15 6.70 14.59 3.66
N MET A 16 7.32 15.74 3.97
CA MET A 16 8.44 16.26 3.18
C MET A 16 9.63 15.31 3.29
N GLY A 17 10.30 15.04 2.16
CA GLY A 17 11.41 14.08 2.08
C GLY A 17 11.02 12.63 2.42
N GLY A 18 9.72 12.31 2.51
CA GLY A 18 9.24 10.97 2.92
C GLY A 18 9.43 10.64 4.40
N GLY A 19 9.80 11.63 5.23
CA GLY A 19 10.09 11.43 6.65
C GLY A 19 11.26 10.46 6.88
N SER A 20 11.25 9.77 8.02
CA SER A 20 12.31 8.80 8.37
C SER A 20 12.42 7.64 7.37
N ARG A 21 11.29 7.16 6.85
CA ARG A 21 11.24 6.06 5.88
C ARG A 21 11.84 6.46 4.53
N GLY A 22 11.52 7.66 4.04
CA GLY A 22 12.13 8.21 2.83
C GLY A 22 13.64 8.38 2.96
N PHE A 23 14.10 8.90 4.10
CA PHE A 23 15.53 9.03 4.39
C PHE A 23 16.26 7.68 4.42
N ALA A 24 15.67 6.68 5.07
CA ALA A 24 16.25 5.33 5.13
C ALA A 24 16.35 4.69 3.73
N LEU A 25 15.30 4.81 2.92
CA LEU A 25 15.29 4.29 1.55
C LEU A 25 16.32 4.98 0.67
N HIS A 26 16.39 6.31 0.73
CA HIS A 26 17.39 7.07 -0.02
C HIS A 26 18.81 6.62 0.36
N SER A 27 19.08 6.48 1.66
CA SER A 27 20.39 6.01 2.15
C SER A 27 20.71 4.60 1.68
N ALA A 28 19.74 3.67 1.72
CA ALA A 28 19.92 2.31 1.25
C ALA A 28 20.24 2.26 -0.25
N TYR A 29 19.53 3.05 -1.08
CA TYR A 29 19.80 3.12 -2.51
C TYR A 29 21.17 3.72 -2.83
N MET A 30 21.60 4.77 -2.12
CA MET A 30 22.94 5.35 -2.31
C MET A 30 24.06 4.37 -1.95
N GLN A 31 23.80 3.42 -1.06
CA GLN A 31 24.75 2.36 -0.68
C GLN A 31 24.67 1.13 -1.59
N GLY A 32 23.76 1.11 -2.58
CA GLY A 32 23.59 -0.04 -3.47
C GLY A 32 22.97 -1.26 -2.79
N VAL A 33 22.24 -1.08 -1.68
CA VAL A 33 21.57 -2.19 -0.99
C VAL A 33 20.48 -2.78 -1.90
N PRO A 34 20.53 -4.09 -2.22
CA PRO A 34 19.50 -4.71 -3.05
C PRO A 34 18.18 -4.77 -2.27
N MET A 35 17.08 -4.43 -2.95
CA MET A 35 15.76 -4.37 -2.35
C MET A 35 14.84 -5.45 -2.92
N LEU A 36 14.13 -6.17 -2.06
CA LEU A 36 12.97 -6.99 -2.43
C LEU A 36 11.70 -6.23 -2.04
N ILE A 37 10.74 -6.16 -2.95
CA ILE A 37 9.49 -5.43 -2.73
C ILE A 37 8.38 -6.45 -2.50
N LEU A 38 8.14 -6.79 -1.23
CA LEU A 38 7.06 -7.68 -0.83
C LEU A 38 5.76 -6.88 -0.79
N CYS A 39 4.80 -7.20 -1.67
CA CYS A 39 3.59 -6.42 -1.78
C CYS A 39 2.40 -7.29 -2.20
N GLY A 40 1.28 -7.14 -1.50
CA GLY A 40 0.07 -7.84 -1.86
C GLY A 40 -0.58 -7.29 -3.13
N LEU A 41 -1.29 -8.14 -3.87
CA LEU A 41 -2.09 -7.77 -5.04
C LEU A 41 -3.23 -6.79 -4.73
N ASN A 42 -3.53 -6.53 -3.45
CA ASN A 42 -4.42 -5.45 -3.03
C ASN A 42 -3.84 -4.05 -3.27
N LYS A 43 -2.55 -3.93 -3.59
CA LYS A 43 -1.89 -2.67 -3.95
C LYS A 43 -1.76 -2.48 -5.46
N LEU A 44 -2.27 -3.41 -6.28
CA LEU A 44 -2.23 -3.31 -7.72
C LEU A 44 -3.14 -2.16 -8.20
N ILE A 45 -2.59 -1.25 -9.00
CA ILE A 45 -3.31 -0.19 -9.70
C ILE A 45 -3.11 -0.33 -11.22
N PRO A 46 -3.98 0.25 -12.06
CA PRO A 46 -3.90 0.06 -13.52
C PRO A 46 -2.60 0.57 -14.14
N ASP A 47 -2.15 1.77 -13.75
CA ASP A 47 -0.95 2.41 -14.30
C ASP A 47 -0.27 3.29 -13.25
N LEU A 48 0.87 2.83 -12.73
CA LEU A 48 1.64 3.60 -11.76
C LEU A 48 2.38 4.79 -12.38
N GLY A 49 2.76 4.71 -13.66
CA GLY A 49 3.43 5.82 -14.34
C GLY A 49 2.51 7.04 -14.45
N SER A 50 1.27 6.84 -14.90
CA SER A 50 0.26 7.90 -14.91
C SER A 50 -0.05 8.42 -13.51
N ALA A 51 -0.21 7.51 -12.52
CA ALA A 51 -0.43 7.92 -11.13
C ALA A 51 0.71 8.77 -10.58
N MET A 52 1.97 8.42 -10.89
CA MET A 52 3.14 9.21 -10.49
C MET A 52 3.17 10.57 -11.15
N ALA A 53 2.91 10.65 -12.46
CA ALA A 53 2.91 11.91 -13.22
C ALA A 53 1.86 12.93 -12.73
N HIS A 54 0.75 12.45 -12.18
CA HIS A 54 -0.35 13.30 -11.69
C HIS A 54 -0.41 13.40 -10.16
N SER A 55 0.52 12.77 -9.44
CA SER A 55 0.63 12.88 -7.99
C SER A 55 1.69 13.91 -7.60
N GLY A 56 1.51 14.53 -6.44
CA GLY A 56 2.50 15.45 -5.91
C GLY A 56 1.97 16.13 -4.67
N ARG A 57 2.85 16.37 -3.68
CA ARG A 57 2.40 16.97 -2.41
C ARG A 57 1.93 18.41 -2.59
N THR A 58 2.53 19.15 -3.51
CA THR A 58 2.32 20.61 -3.69
C THR A 58 1.61 20.97 -4.98
N SER A 59 1.43 20.02 -5.90
CA SER A 59 0.73 20.23 -7.18
C SER A 59 -0.77 19.93 -7.11
N ILE A 60 -1.27 19.52 -5.94
CA ILE A 60 -2.67 19.13 -5.73
C ILE A 60 -3.40 20.24 -4.99
N ASP A 61 -4.47 20.76 -5.61
CA ASP A 61 -5.30 21.81 -5.02
C ASP A 61 -6.12 21.31 -3.82
N MET A 62 -6.66 20.09 -3.93
CA MET A 62 -7.53 19.51 -2.90
C MET A 62 -7.46 17.97 -2.87
N ALA A 63 -7.51 17.40 -1.66
CA ALA A 63 -7.49 15.98 -1.38
C ALA A 63 -8.33 15.63 -0.14
N MET A 64 -8.89 14.41 -0.13
CA MET A 64 -9.53 13.82 1.06
C MET A 64 -8.45 13.29 2.01
N GLY A 65 -7.92 14.19 2.85
CA GLY A 65 -6.72 13.94 3.66
C GLY A 65 -5.50 14.65 3.08
N ALA A 66 -4.29 14.25 3.49
CA ALA A 66 -3.08 14.89 2.98
C ALA A 66 -2.84 14.54 1.51
N ALA A 67 -2.53 15.54 0.69
CA ALA A 67 -1.95 15.33 -0.63
C ALA A 67 -0.64 14.52 -0.49
N ILE A 68 -0.48 13.51 -1.35
CA ILE A 68 0.66 12.59 -1.33
C ILE A 68 1.46 12.71 -2.62
N GLY A 69 2.76 12.46 -2.52
CA GLY A 69 3.61 12.13 -3.66
C GLY A 69 3.93 10.63 -3.67
N LEU A 70 4.12 10.07 -4.87
CA LEU A 70 4.56 8.70 -5.05
C LEU A 70 6.08 8.65 -5.26
N TYR A 71 6.77 7.90 -4.40
CA TYR A 71 8.22 7.68 -4.45
C TYR A 71 8.50 6.30 -5.02
N ASN A 72 9.23 6.24 -6.13
CA ASN A 72 9.51 5.00 -6.84
C ASN A 72 10.41 4.08 -6.01
N LEU A 73 10.09 2.80 -6.01
CA LEU A 73 10.92 1.75 -5.45
C LEU A 73 11.56 0.94 -6.58
N TYR A 74 12.86 0.67 -6.45
CA TYR A 74 13.62 -0.15 -7.37
C TYR A 74 13.94 -1.50 -6.71
N GLY A 75 13.57 -2.59 -7.39
CA GLY A 75 13.78 -3.97 -6.94
C GLY A 75 12.71 -4.92 -7.51
N PRO A 76 12.94 -6.24 -7.49
CA PRO A 76 11.91 -7.22 -7.86
C PRO A 76 10.71 -7.14 -6.92
N ILE A 77 9.52 -7.19 -7.52
CA ILE A 77 8.24 -7.23 -6.81
C ILE A 77 7.85 -8.69 -6.60
N ILE A 78 7.57 -9.05 -5.36
CA ILE A 78 7.10 -10.38 -4.97
C ILE A 78 5.69 -10.22 -4.43
N THR A 79 4.71 -10.66 -5.22
CA THR A 79 3.30 -10.76 -4.83
C THR A 79 3.00 -12.14 -4.27
N GLU A 80 1.77 -12.36 -3.80
CA GLU A 80 1.30 -13.67 -3.37
C GLU A 80 1.46 -14.73 -4.47
N ILE A 81 1.24 -14.38 -5.75
CA ILE A 81 1.45 -15.30 -6.89
C ILE A 81 2.90 -15.78 -6.92
N LYS A 82 3.86 -14.86 -6.92
CA LYS A 82 5.28 -15.19 -6.97
C LYS A 82 5.75 -15.87 -5.67
N ALA A 83 5.12 -15.57 -4.54
CA ALA A 83 5.41 -16.24 -3.27
C ALA A 83 5.05 -17.73 -3.29
N PHE A 84 3.92 -18.13 -3.90
CA PHE A 84 3.58 -19.55 -4.07
C PHE A 84 4.65 -20.31 -4.87
N GLU A 85 5.13 -19.69 -5.95
CA GLU A 85 6.20 -20.26 -6.78
C GLU A 85 7.51 -20.38 -6.02
N ILE A 86 7.96 -19.30 -5.36
CA ILE A 86 9.25 -19.29 -4.64
C ILE A 86 9.26 -20.24 -3.43
N LEU A 87 8.16 -20.28 -2.67
CA LEU A 87 8.11 -21.02 -1.40
C LEU A 87 7.74 -22.49 -1.59
N PHE A 88 6.91 -22.81 -2.59
CA PHE A 88 6.33 -24.14 -2.74
C PHE A 88 6.53 -24.75 -4.12
N GLY A 89 7.03 -24.00 -5.11
CA GLY A 89 7.14 -24.47 -6.49
C GLY A 89 5.78 -24.62 -7.18
N VAL A 90 4.75 -23.92 -6.70
CA VAL A 90 3.36 -24.01 -7.19
C VAL A 90 3.02 -22.76 -8.01
N GLU A 91 2.41 -22.94 -9.18
CA GLU A 91 1.86 -21.84 -9.95
C GLU A 91 0.52 -21.41 -9.35
N ALA A 92 0.28 -20.10 -9.28
CA ALA A 92 -0.93 -19.54 -8.71
C ALA A 92 -1.58 -18.53 -9.66
N VAL A 93 -2.88 -18.67 -9.87
CA VAL A 93 -3.72 -17.73 -10.62
C VAL A 93 -4.75 -17.12 -9.69
N VAL A 94 -4.82 -15.80 -9.62
CA VAL A 94 -5.85 -15.10 -8.83
C VAL A 94 -7.13 -15.02 -9.66
N ILE A 95 -8.23 -15.53 -9.13
CA ILE A 95 -9.52 -15.58 -9.83
C ILE A 95 -10.59 -14.68 -9.22
N ALA A 96 -10.39 -14.22 -7.98
CA ALA A 96 -11.27 -13.26 -7.33
C ALA A 96 -10.51 -12.47 -6.26
N GLY A 97 -11.03 -11.31 -5.88
CA GLY A 97 -10.45 -10.52 -4.81
C GLY A 97 -11.41 -9.49 -4.21
N SER A 98 -11.11 -9.12 -2.96
CA SER A 98 -11.76 -8.11 -2.14
C SER A 98 -13.25 -8.35 -1.89
N GLY A 99 -13.57 -8.70 -0.65
CA GLY A 99 -14.92 -8.55 -0.11
C GLY A 99 -15.09 -7.21 0.60
N ILE A 100 -16.24 -7.06 1.26
CA ILE A 100 -16.56 -5.97 2.18
C ILE A 100 -16.40 -6.45 3.64
N GLY A 101 -16.13 -5.53 4.57
CA GLY A 101 -15.96 -5.86 5.99
C GLY A 101 -14.75 -6.78 6.21
N ASN A 102 -14.97 -7.96 6.79
CA ASN A 102 -13.89 -8.93 7.05
C ASN A 102 -13.24 -9.50 5.77
N GLY A 103 -13.84 -9.28 4.60
CA GLY A 103 -13.29 -9.70 3.31
C GLY A 103 -12.37 -8.68 2.65
N GLU A 104 -12.16 -7.49 3.24
CA GLU A 104 -11.34 -6.44 2.62
C GLU A 104 -9.91 -6.93 2.34
N GLY A 105 -9.45 -6.73 1.11
CA GLY A 105 -8.12 -7.15 0.69
C GLY A 105 -7.94 -8.66 0.49
N SER A 106 -9.00 -9.47 0.65
CA SER A 106 -8.95 -10.92 0.40
C SER A 106 -8.63 -11.26 -1.06
N ARG A 107 -8.13 -12.47 -1.31
CA ARG A 107 -7.84 -12.99 -2.63
C ARG A 107 -8.19 -14.47 -2.69
N THR A 108 -8.70 -14.91 -3.84
CA THR A 108 -8.99 -16.32 -4.15
C THR A 108 -8.05 -16.76 -5.26
N PHE A 109 -7.33 -17.85 -5.02
CA PHE A 109 -6.33 -18.39 -5.93
C PHE A 109 -6.75 -19.79 -6.40
N VAL A 110 -6.42 -20.10 -7.65
CA VAL A 110 -6.31 -21.47 -8.16
C VAL A 110 -4.83 -21.82 -8.20
N LEU A 111 -4.49 -22.98 -7.66
CA LEU A 111 -3.11 -23.47 -7.59
C LEU A 111 -2.90 -24.64 -8.56
N TYR A 112 -1.75 -24.67 -9.21
CA TYR A 112 -1.33 -25.72 -10.14
C TYR A 112 0.07 -26.21 -9.77
N GLY A 113 0.26 -27.54 -9.74
CA GLY A 113 1.53 -28.17 -9.37
C GLY A 113 1.32 -29.60 -8.90
N GLU A 114 2.39 -30.21 -8.39
CA GLU A 114 2.34 -31.55 -7.77
C GLU A 114 1.47 -31.54 -6.50
N GLU A 115 0.76 -32.65 -6.26
CA GLU A 115 -0.20 -32.77 -5.15
C GLU A 115 0.46 -32.47 -3.80
N GLU A 116 1.64 -33.01 -3.54
CA GLU A 116 2.38 -32.79 -2.29
C GLU A 116 2.73 -31.32 -2.08
N ALA A 117 3.13 -30.62 -3.15
CA ALA A 117 3.49 -29.20 -3.11
C ALA A 117 2.25 -28.32 -2.86
N ILE A 118 1.12 -28.64 -3.50
CA ILE A 118 -0.16 -27.97 -3.25
C ILE A 118 -0.58 -28.18 -1.79
N MET A 119 -0.52 -29.40 -1.28
CA MET A 119 -0.92 -29.73 0.09
C MET A 119 -0.03 -29.05 1.14
N GLU A 120 1.28 -28.96 0.91
CA GLU A 120 2.18 -28.20 1.78
C GLU A 120 1.84 -26.70 1.76
N SER A 121 1.61 -26.12 0.58
CA SER A 121 1.21 -24.72 0.46
C SER A 121 -0.10 -24.43 1.21
N TRP A 122 -1.07 -25.35 1.13
CA TRP A 122 -2.36 -25.24 1.81
C TRP A 122 -2.21 -25.26 3.33
N LYS A 123 -1.37 -26.17 3.86
CA LYS A 123 -1.05 -26.25 5.28
C LYS A 123 -0.39 -24.98 5.79
N GLN A 124 0.59 -24.44 5.07
CA GLN A 124 1.30 -23.23 5.44
C GLN A 124 0.40 -21.98 5.39
N VAL A 125 -0.42 -21.83 4.35
CA VAL A 125 -1.39 -20.75 4.23
C VAL A 125 -2.41 -20.80 5.37
N GLN A 126 -2.86 -22.00 5.78
CA GLN A 126 -3.72 -22.14 6.96
C GLN A 126 -3.02 -21.75 8.27
N ALA A 127 -1.76 -22.14 8.43
CA ALA A 127 -0.99 -21.85 9.66
C ALA A 127 -0.80 -20.34 9.90
N ILE A 128 -0.77 -19.53 8.83
CA ILE A 128 -0.63 -18.07 8.93
C ILE A 128 -1.98 -17.33 9.02
N LYS A 129 -3.12 -18.02 8.94
CA LYS A 129 -4.42 -17.35 9.11
C LYS A 129 -4.53 -16.76 10.50
N GLY A 130 -4.91 -15.48 10.58
CA GLY A 130 -5.01 -14.75 11.85
C GLY A 130 -3.66 -14.26 12.38
N ALA A 131 -2.57 -14.41 11.63
CA ALA A 131 -1.30 -13.77 11.96
C ALA A 131 -1.49 -12.24 12.11
N PRO A 132 -0.74 -11.60 13.04
CA PRO A 132 -0.80 -10.16 13.19
C PRO A 132 -0.33 -9.46 11.91
N LEU A 133 -0.88 -8.27 11.67
CA LEU A 133 -0.45 -7.45 10.53
C LEU A 133 1.03 -7.07 10.70
N SER A 134 1.81 -7.21 9.61
CA SER A 134 3.24 -6.86 9.57
C SER A 134 3.52 -5.36 9.50
N GLY A 135 2.47 -4.52 9.57
CA GLY A 135 2.56 -3.07 9.51
C GLY A 135 2.84 -2.44 10.88
N ASP A 136 3.36 -1.21 10.86
CA ASP A 136 3.45 -0.38 12.06
C ASP A 136 2.05 -0.08 12.60
N GLN A 137 1.79 -0.41 13.86
CA GLN A 137 0.46 -0.26 14.46
C GLN A 137 -0.05 1.18 14.41
N GLY A 138 0.84 2.18 14.49
CA GLY A 138 0.50 3.60 14.36
C GLY A 138 0.05 4.01 12.95
N SER A 139 0.28 3.15 11.95
CA SER A 139 -0.14 3.37 10.56
C SER A 139 -1.39 2.58 10.14
N LEU A 140 -1.92 1.74 11.01
CA LEU A 140 -3.18 1.02 10.77
C LEU A 140 -4.43 1.91 10.83
N PRO A 141 -4.52 2.92 11.73
CA PRO A 141 -5.68 3.81 11.75
C PRO A 141 -5.82 4.58 10.45
N VAL A 142 -7.05 4.63 9.94
CA VAL A 142 -7.39 5.42 8.76
C VAL A 142 -7.60 6.89 9.11
N CYS A 143 -7.44 7.77 8.14
CA CYS A 143 -7.78 9.19 8.32
C CYS A 143 -9.31 9.36 8.29
N HIS A 144 -9.87 9.91 9.36
CA HIS A 144 -11.30 10.24 9.45
C HIS A 144 -11.61 11.74 9.17
N GLY A 145 -10.59 12.55 8.89
CA GLY A 145 -10.74 13.99 8.71
C GLY A 145 -11.04 14.76 10.02
N GLY A 146 -11.05 16.09 9.95
CA GLY A 146 -11.48 16.99 11.02
C GLY A 146 -10.57 17.10 12.25
N CYS A 147 -9.56 16.25 12.39
CA CYS A 147 -8.65 16.31 13.54
C CYS A 147 -7.64 17.47 13.44
N VAL A 148 -6.99 17.80 14.57
CA VAL A 148 -6.01 18.89 14.66
C VAL A 148 -4.82 18.76 13.70
N HIS A 149 -4.52 17.55 13.23
CA HIS A 149 -3.44 17.31 12.26
C HIS A 149 -3.79 17.76 10.83
N CYS A 150 -5.09 17.85 10.48
CA CYS A 150 -5.52 18.27 9.15
C CYS A 150 -5.01 19.67 8.78
N LYS A 151 -4.81 20.55 9.78
CA LYS A 151 -4.22 21.89 9.59
C LYS A 151 -2.83 21.86 8.95
N ARG A 152 -2.06 20.80 9.20
CA ARG A 152 -0.67 20.64 8.71
C ARG A 152 -0.61 19.90 7.37
N HIS A 153 -1.70 19.29 6.93
CA HIS A 153 -1.75 18.50 5.72
C HIS A 153 -1.94 19.41 4.50
N VAL A 154 -1.04 19.28 3.52
CA VAL A 154 -1.13 20.01 2.25
C VAL A 154 -2.31 19.48 1.45
N GLY A 155 -3.07 20.36 0.80
CA GLY A 155 -4.26 20.00 0.00
C GLY A 155 -5.44 19.41 0.78
N CYS A 156 -5.38 19.26 2.11
CA CYS A 156 -6.43 18.57 2.86
C CYS A 156 -7.72 19.38 2.94
N MET A 157 -8.81 18.85 2.38
CA MET A 157 -10.13 19.50 2.42
C MET A 157 -10.68 19.66 3.84
N TYR A 158 -10.31 18.77 4.77
CA TYR A 158 -10.78 18.82 6.16
C TYR A 158 -10.08 19.88 7.01
N LYS A 159 -9.16 20.65 6.43
CA LYS A 159 -8.44 21.72 7.13
C LYS A 159 -9.41 22.72 7.77
N TYR A 160 -10.47 23.12 7.07
CA TYR A 160 -11.49 24.03 7.59
C TYR A 160 -12.27 23.42 8.76
N ALA A 161 -12.74 22.17 8.63
CA ALA A 161 -13.45 21.46 9.71
C ALA A 161 -12.59 21.29 10.98
N SER A 162 -11.26 21.28 10.84
CA SER A 162 -10.33 21.22 11.98
C SER A 162 -10.07 22.57 12.68
N MET A 163 -10.58 23.68 12.13
CA MET A 163 -10.50 25.00 12.76
C MET A 163 -11.61 25.14 13.82
N PRO A 164 -11.29 25.57 15.06
CA PRO A 164 -12.27 25.70 16.14
C PRO A 164 -13.49 26.55 15.76
N GLU A 165 -13.26 27.55 14.91
CA GLU A 165 -14.27 28.53 14.46
C GLU A 165 -15.23 28.00 13.38
N CYS A 166 -14.92 26.86 12.74
CA CYS A 166 -15.64 26.33 11.57
C CYS A 166 -16.32 24.97 11.81
N GLN A 167 -16.40 24.49 13.06
CA GLN A 167 -16.92 23.15 13.37
C GLN A 167 -18.42 22.95 13.04
N ASN A 168 -19.18 24.03 12.79
CA ASN A 168 -20.63 23.98 12.49
C ASN A 168 -21.02 24.37 11.05
N SER A 169 -20.07 24.68 10.16
CA SER A 169 -20.36 25.34 8.87
C SER A 169 -20.00 24.54 7.62
N PHE A 170 -19.39 23.35 7.75
CA PHE A 170 -18.84 22.63 6.59
C PHE A 170 -19.80 21.62 5.95
N TRP A 171 -20.93 21.33 6.59
CA TRP A 171 -21.96 20.39 6.13
C TRP A 171 -23.40 20.92 6.31
N SER A 172 -23.55 22.23 6.53
CA SER A 172 -24.84 22.93 6.63
C SER A 172 -25.20 23.67 5.35
#